data_AF-A0A8J1JXM6-F1
#
_entry.id   AF-A0A8J1JXM6-F1
#
_cell.length_a   1.000
_cell.length_b   1.000
_cell.length_c   1.000
_cell.angle_alpha   90.00
_cell.angle_beta   90.00
_cell.angle_gamma   90.00
#
_symmetry.space_group_name_H-M   'P 1'
#
loop_
_entity.id
_entity.type
_entity.pdbx_description
1 polymer ?
#
loop_
_entity_poly.entity_id
_entity_poly.type
_entity_poly.pdbx_seq_one_letter_code
_entity_poly.pdbx_strand_id
1 'polypeptide(L)'
;MNNFKLEHVIEIYDFPASFENKDFMEAFSSFLQCGFDIKWVDSSHVLGIFSSTTKARDALRNKNPVLKMRPLAQSTRASQAKARKYAEFLQPVRPRPQTSALAAKRFVMQALGLHCTQSKHEYIAELGRLKGKKERKCNVRPAGKACRHSHSPTYALSYRHLAENSVGMCNMEKDTEVKKI
;
A
#
# COMPACT_ATOMS: atom_id res chain seq x y z
N MET A 1 21.23 -11.18 15.60
CA MET A 1 19.86 -11.69 15.37
C MET A 1 19.05 -10.59 14.70
N ASN A 2 18.70 -10.74 13.42
CA ASN A 2 18.18 -9.64 12.60
C ASN A 2 16.65 -9.54 12.70
N ASN A 3 16.15 -8.85 13.72
CA ASN A 3 14.73 -8.51 13.87
C ASN A 3 14.24 -7.42 12.88
N PHE A 4 15.15 -6.80 12.11
CA PHE A 4 14.82 -5.76 11.11
C PHE A 4 13.77 -6.21 10.08
N LYS A 5 13.63 -7.52 9.84
CA LYS A 5 12.63 -8.07 8.91
C LYS A 5 11.20 -8.05 9.46
N LEU A 6 11.01 -7.77 10.75
CA LEU A 6 9.70 -7.81 11.44
C LEU A 6 9.31 -6.48 12.08
N GLU A 7 9.92 -5.36 11.67
CA GLU A 7 9.59 -4.03 12.21
C GLU A 7 8.18 -3.56 11.85
N HIS A 8 7.56 -4.16 10.84
CA HIS A 8 6.15 -3.95 10.50
C HIS A 8 5.18 -4.76 11.37
N VAL A 9 5.70 -5.55 12.33
CA VAL A 9 4.89 -6.32 13.28
C VAL A 9 5.02 -5.70 14.67
N ILE A 10 3.90 -5.55 15.36
CA ILE A 10 3.83 -5.03 16.73
C ILE A 10 3.02 -5.97 17.61
N GLU A 11 3.32 -5.98 18.90
CA GLU A 11 2.51 -6.70 19.87
C GLU A 11 1.48 -5.75 20.49
N ILE A 12 0.23 -6.18 20.46
CA ILE A 12 -0.88 -5.58 21.19
C ILE A 12 -1.13 -6.48 22.40
N TYR A 13 -1.24 -5.88 23.59
CA TYR A 13 -1.27 -6.61 24.85
C TYR A 13 -2.17 -5.92 25.89
N ASP A 14 -2.38 -6.61 27.01
CA ASP A 14 -3.14 -6.11 28.17
C ASP A 14 -4.62 -5.81 27.86
N PHE A 15 -5.22 -6.61 26.98
CA PHE A 15 -6.64 -6.55 26.67
C PHE A 15 -7.40 -7.70 27.35
N PRO A 16 -8.70 -7.52 27.67
CA PRO A 16 -9.55 -8.55 28.24
C PRO A 16 -9.66 -9.80 27.34
N ALA A 17 -9.76 -10.99 27.95
CA ALA A 17 -9.93 -12.24 27.21
C ALA A 17 -11.27 -12.35 26.45
N SER A 18 -12.21 -11.43 26.68
CA SER A 18 -13.45 -11.31 25.91
C SER A 18 -13.26 -10.67 24.54
N PHE A 19 -12.07 -10.16 24.22
CA PHE A 19 -11.79 -9.52 22.94
C PHE A 19 -11.82 -10.54 21.80
N GLU A 20 -12.51 -10.16 20.73
CA GLU A 20 -12.58 -10.91 19.48
C GLU A 20 -11.79 -10.20 18.38
N ASN A 21 -11.63 -10.89 17.24
CA ASN A 21 -11.01 -10.30 16.04
C ASN A 21 -11.67 -8.96 15.65
N LYS A 22 -12.99 -8.82 15.84
CA LYS A 22 -13.76 -7.63 15.46
C LYS A 22 -13.29 -6.38 16.20
N ASP A 23 -12.99 -6.50 17.49
CA ASP A 23 -12.57 -5.38 18.34
C ASP A 23 -11.24 -4.78 17.84
N PHE A 24 -10.31 -5.64 17.42
CA PHE A 24 -9.05 -5.20 16.81
C PHE A 24 -9.29 -4.57 15.43
N MET A 25 -10.18 -5.14 14.61
CA MET A 25 -10.47 -4.56 13.30
C MET A 25 -11.09 -3.16 13.44
N GLU A 26 -11.95 -2.94 14.44
CA GLU A 26 -12.54 -1.63 14.73
C GLU A 26 -11.48 -0.64 15.23
N ALA A 27 -10.69 -1.05 16.23
CA ALA A 27 -9.62 -0.22 16.79
C ALA A 27 -8.56 0.21 15.76
N PHE A 28 -8.30 -0.62 14.75
CA PHE A 28 -7.33 -0.37 13.68
C PHE A 28 -8.00 -0.14 12.31
N SER A 29 -9.26 0.29 12.28
CA SER A 29 -10.05 0.50 11.06
C SER A 29 -9.36 1.38 10.00
N SER A 30 -8.64 2.41 10.44
CA SER A 30 -7.84 3.29 9.58
C SER A 30 -6.70 2.59 8.83
N PHE A 31 -6.22 1.45 9.33
CA PHE A 31 -5.15 0.66 8.74
C PHE A 31 -5.65 -0.53 7.90
N LEU A 32 -6.93 -0.93 8.04
CA LEU A 32 -7.53 -2.05 7.31
C LEU A 32 -7.44 -1.88 5.79
N GLN A 33 -7.70 -0.67 5.29
CA GLN A 33 -7.64 -0.36 3.86
C GLN A 33 -6.24 -0.53 3.27
N CYS A 34 -5.22 -0.52 4.13
CA CYS A 34 -3.83 -0.69 3.76
C CYS A 34 -3.27 -2.07 4.19
N GLY A 35 -4.13 -3.06 4.45
CA GLY A 35 -3.71 -4.45 4.66
C GLY A 35 -3.23 -4.75 6.07
N PHE A 36 -3.89 -4.21 7.08
CA PHE A 36 -3.72 -4.63 8.47
C PHE A 36 -4.33 -6.03 8.69
N ASP A 37 -3.61 -6.89 9.39
CA ASP A 37 -4.05 -8.23 9.79
C ASP A 37 -3.56 -8.51 11.22
N ILE A 38 -4.16 -9.51 11.88
CA ILE A 38 -3.76 -9.92 13.24
C ILE A 38 -3.49 -11.42 13.34
N LYS A 39 -2.65 -11.80 14.32
CA LYS A 39 -2.39 -13.19 14.70
C LYS A 39 -2.34 -13.34 16.21
N TRP A 40 -3.16 -14.26 16.71
CA TRP A 40 -3.20 -14.61 18.13
C TRP A 40 -1.92 -15.29 18.59
N VAL A 41 -1.46 -14.85 19.76
CA VAL A 41 -0.41 -15.53 20.53
C VAL A 41 -1.09 -16.26 21.68
N ASP A 42 -1.74 -15.50 22.56
CA ASP A 42 -2.47 -15.96 23.75
C ASP A 42 -3.76 -15.13 23.94
N SER A 43 -4.56 -15.40 24.98
CA SER A 43 -5.82 -14.69 25.25
C SER A 43 -5.67 -13.20 25.59
N SER A 44 -4.46 -12.73 25.90
CA SER A 44 -4.15 -11.32 26.23
C SER A 44 -3.06 -10.71 25.36
N HIS A 45 -2.60 -11.45 24.34
CA HIS A 45 -1.51 -11.03 23.46
C HIS A 45 -1.84 -11.37 22.00
N VAL A 46 -1.77 -10.36 21.13
CA VAL A 46 -1.98 -10.52 19.69
C VAL A 46 -0.88 -9.77 18.93
N LEU A 47 -0.45 -10.33 17.80
CA LEU A 47 0.46 -9.68 16.87
C LEU A 47 -0.36 -8.90 15.84
N GLY A 48 -0.14 -7.58 15.76
CA GLY A 48 -0.63 -6.73 14.69
C GLY A 48 0.37 -6.69 13.54
N ILE A 49 -0.07 -7.00 12.34
CA ILE A 49 0.74 -7.08 11.12
C ILE A 49 0.35 -5.92 10.22
N PHE A 50 1.31 -5.04 9.96
CA PHE A 50 1.12 -3.87 9.12
C PHE A 50 1.75 -4.09 7.75
N SER A 51 1.25 -3.37 6.75
CA SER A 51 1.82 -3.40 5.41
C SER A 51 3.21 -2.74 5.30
N SER A 52 3.59 -1.91 6.27
CA SER A 52 4.90 -1.26 6.31
C SER A 52 5.31 -0.87 7.73
N THR A 53 6.62 -0.75 7.95
CA THR A 53 7.20 -0.26 9.21
C THR A 53 6.70 1.15 9.58
N THR A 54 6.48 2.03 8.60
CA THR A 54 5.96 3.37 8.85
C THR A 54 4.55 3.30 9.44
N LYS A 55 3.67 2.44 8.91
CA LYS A 55 2.32 2.26 9.46
C LYS A 55 2.33 1.63 10.86
N ALA A 56 3.21 0.67 11.10
CA ALA A 56 3.42 0.12 12.45
C ALA A 56 3.85 1.20 13.44
N ARG A 57 4.79 2.07 13.05
CA ARG A 57 5.23 3.21 13.87
C ARG A 57 4.13 4.23 14.11
N ASP A 58 3.35 4.56 13.08
CA ASP A 58 2.19 5.46 13.19
C ASP A 58 1.16 4.90 14.18
N ALA A 59 0.90 3.59 14.12
CA ALA A 59 -0.02 2.91 15.03
C ALA A 59 0.50 2.95 16.48
N LEU A 60 1.80 2.76 16.71
CA LEU A 60 2.40 2.92 18.05
C LEU A 60 2.32 4.35 18.58
N ARG A 61 2.32 5.35 17.70
CA ARG A 61 2.18 6.77 18.07
C ARG A 61 0.73 7.13 18.41
N ASN A 62 -0.22 6.53 17.69
CA ASN A 62 -1.64 6.66 17.93
C ASN A 62 -2.04 5.79 19.13
N LYS A 63 -1.88 6.34 20.33
CA LYS A 63 -2.29 5.67 21.56
C LYS A 63 -3.79 5.36 21.52
N ASN A 64 -4.14 4.08 21.53
CA ASN A 64 -5.51 3.65 21.73
C ASN A 64 -5.78 3.59 23.26
N PRO A 65 -6.89 4.18 23.76
CA PRO A 65 -7.16 4.22 25.19
C PRO A 65 -7.42 2.84 25.81
N VAL A 66 -7.78 1.84 25.00
CA VAL A 66 -8.17 0.50 25.46
C VAL A 66 -7.07 -0.54 25.21
N LEU A 67 -6.20 -0.34 24.21
CA LEU A 67 -5.20 -1.32 23.79
C LEU A 67 -3.78 -0.78 24.01
N LYS A 68 -2.96 -1.54 24.75
CA LYS A 68 -1.52 -1.26 24.86
C LYS A 68 -0.77 -1.91 23.71
N MET A 69 0.26 -1.21 23.22
CA MET A 69 0.99 -1.62 22.04
C MET A 69 2.49 -1.39 22.25
N ARG A 70 3.31 -2.32 21.77
CA ARG A 70 4.77 -2.19 21.81
C ARG A 70 5.44 -2.83 20.59
N PRO A 71 6.64 -2.35 20.20
CA PRO A 71 7.42 -2.97 19.13
C PRO A 71 7.74 -4.44 19.44
N LEU A 72 7.87 -5.28 18.42
CA LEU A 72 8.24 -6.69 18.58
C LEU A 72 9.60 -6.89 19.29
N ALA A 73 10.52 -5.93 19.18
CA ALA A 73 11.79 -5.98 19.92
C ALA A 73 11.59 -5.95 21.45
N GLN A 74 10.50 -5.33 21.91
CA GLN A 74 10.16 -5.19 23.33
C GLN A 74 9.03 -6.15 23.75
N SER A 75 8.57 -7.02 22.85
CA SER A 75 7.45 -7.93 23.11
C SER A 75 7.85 -9.13 23.97
N THR A 76 6.85 -9.87 24.46
CA THR A 76 7.09 -11.11 25.21
C THR A 76 7.89 -12.13 24.39
N ARG A 77 8.61 -13.04 25.07
CA ARG A 77 9.37 -14.12 24.40
C ARG A 77 8.46 -15.03 23.56
N ALA A 78 7.24 -15.27 24.02
CA ALA A 78 6.22 -16.05 23.30
C ALA A 78 5.83 -15.36 21.99
N SER A 79 5.49 -14.07 22.03
CA SER A 79 5.16 -13.28 20.85
C SER A 79 6.32 -13.18 19.87
N GLN A 80 7.56 -12.99 20.36
CA GLN A 80 8.73 -12.99 19.49
C GLN A 80 8.97 -14.35 18.83
N ALA A 81 8.81 -15.45 19.57
CA ALA A 81 8.97 -16.80 19.04
C ALA A 81 7.90 -17.11 17.98
N LYS A 82 6.64 -16.71 18.24
CA LYS A 82 5.54 -16.81 17.29
C LYS A 82 5.84 -15.98 16.04
N ALA A 83 6.20 -14.70 16.18
CA ALA A 83 6.51 -13.84 15.05
C ALA A 83 7.68 -14.39 14.20
N ARG A 84 8.73 -14.93 14.83
CA ARG A 84 9.85 -15.59 14.12
C ARG A 84 9.39 -16.84 13.37
N LYS A 85 8.60 -17.71 14.00
CA LYS A 85 8.07 -18.92 13.35
C LYS A 85 7.21 -18.59 12.13
N TYR A 86 6.43 -17.51 12.20
CA TYR A 86 5.55 -17.09 11.12
C TYR A 86 6.19 -16.05 10.20
N ALA A 87 7.46 -15.66 10.38
CA ALA A 87 8.09 -14.53 9.67
C ALA A 87 8.00 -14.61 8.14
N GLU A 88 7.95 -15.82 7.58
CA GLU A 88 7.78 -16.06 6.14
C GLU A 88 6.35 -15.81 5.66
N PHE A 89 5.36 -16.01 6.54
CA PHE A 89 3.93 -15.82 6.29
C PHE A 89 3.43 -14.43 6.70
N LEU A 90 4.12 -13.76 7.63
CA LEU A 90 3.83 -12.39 8.09
C LEU A 90 4.31 -11.32 7.10
N GLN A 91 4.62 -11.69 5.85
CA GLN A 91 4.99 -10.69 4.87
C GLN A 91 3.82 -9.74 4.62
N PRO A 92 4.08 -8.43 4.44
CA PRO A 92 3.07 -7.47 4.06
C PRO A 92 2.17 -8.05 2.97
N VAL A 93 0.85 -7.98 3.20
CA VAL A 93 -0.16 -8.59 2.32
C VAL A 93 0.13 -8.17 0.89
N ARG A 94 0.72 -9.09 0.11
CA ARG A 94 0.96 -8.83 -1.30
C ARG A 94 -0.42 -8.80 -1.94
N PRO A 95 -0.79 -7.73 -2.68
CA PRO A 95 -1.97 -7.81 -3.53
C PRO A 95 -1.89 -9.09 -4.35
N ARG A 96 -2.98 -9.86 -4.41
CA ARG A 96 -3.08 -10.93 -5.42
C ARG A 96 -2.71 -10.31 -6.76
N PRO A 97 -1.69 -10.82 -7.48
CA PRO A 97 -1.31 -10.26 -8.76
C PRO A 97 -2.57 -10.22 -9.62
N GLN A 98 -2.92 -9.02 -10.11
CA GLN A 98 -4.06 -8.90 -11.01
C GLN A 98 -3.69 -9.63 -12.29
N THR A 99 -4.23 -10.84 -12.46
CA THR A 99 -4.09 -11.61 -13.69
C THR A 99 -4.90 -10.89 -14.76
N SER A 100 -4.24 -10.44 -15.83
CA SER A 100 -4.98 -9.90 -16.96
C SER A 100 -5.68 -11.07 -17.67
N ALA A 101 -6.97 -10.92 -17.96
CA ALA A 101 -7.73 -11.93 -18.71
C ALA A 101 -7.05 -12.22 -20.06
N LEU A 102 -6.41 -11.21 -20.63
CA LEU A 102 -5.60 -11.31 -21.83
C LEU A 102 -4.35 -12.21 -21.65
N ALA A 103 -3.59 -12.04 -20.57
CA ALA A 103 -2.44 -12.91 -20.31
C ALA A 103 -2.88 -14.36 -20.09
N ALA A 104 -3.96 -14.57 -19.35
CA ALA A 104 -4.55 -15.89 -19.18
C ALA A 104 -4.97 -16.52 -20.53
N LYS A 105 -5.64 -15.75 -21.39
CA LYS A 105 -5.98 -16.18 -22.76
C LYS A 105 -4.74 -16.59 -23.55
N ARG A 106 -3.67 -15.79 -23.54
CA ARG A 106 -2.41 -16.11 -24.22
C ARG A 106 -1.74 -17.38 -23.67
N PHE A 107 -1.78 -17.61 -22.36
CA PHE A 107 -1.22 -18.83 -21.77
C PHE A 107 -1.99 -20.07 -22.18
N VAL A 108 -3.32 -20.01 -22.12
CA VAL A 108 -4.19 -21.11 -22.54
C VAL A 108 -4.01 -21.40 -24.03
N MET A 109 -3.96 -20.37 -24.87
CA MET A 109 -3.74 -20.54 -26.30
C MET A 109 -2.37 -21.14 -26.63
N GLN A 110 -1.30 -20.68 -26.01
CA GLN A 110 0.04 -21.27 -26.17
C GLN A 110 0.09 -22.73 -25.70
N ALA A 111 -0.54 -23.05 -24.57
CA ALA A 111 -0.58 -24.41 -24.05
C ALA A 111 -1.39 -25.37 -24.94
N LEU A 112 -2.37 -24.83 -25.67
CA LEU A 112 -3.19 -25.58 -26.64
C LEU A 112 -2.61 -25.53 -28.08
N GLY A 113 -1.47 -24.87 -28.31
CA GLY A 113 -0.88 -24.73 -29.65
C GLY A 113 -1.67 -23.81 -30.60
N LEU A 114 -2.56 -22.97 -30.08
CA LEU A 114 -3.39 -22.04 -30.84
C LEU A 114 -2.75 -20.65 -30.89
N HIS A 115 -2.80 -19.97 -32.03
CA HIS A 115 -2.36 -18.58 -32.17
C HIS A 115 -3.53 -17.60 -32.16
N CYS A 116 -3.41 -16.52 -31.39
CA CYS A 116 -4.48 -15.55 -31.19
C CYS A 116 -4.48 -14.50 -32.32
N THR A 117 -5.64 -14.28 -32.94
CA THR A 117 -5.89 -13.22 -33.94
C THR A 117 -6.27 -11.88 -33.31
N GLN A 118 -5.87 -11.62 -32.05
CA GLN A 118 -6.28 -10.40 -31.37
C GLN A 118 -5.60 -9.16 -31.94
N SER A 119 -6.43 -8.16 -32.26
CA SER A 119 -5.97 -6.89 -32.80
C SER A 119 -5.22 -6.07 -31.73
N LYS A 120 -4.19 -5.34 -32.17
CA LYS A 120 -3.37 -4.44 -31.34
C LYS A 120 -4.21 -3.39 -30.59
N HIS A 121 -5.41 -3.07 -31.07
CA HIS A 121 -6.32 -2.08 -30.48
C HIS A 121 -7.01 -2.58 -29.20
N GLU A 122 -7.50 -3.83 -29.20
CA GLU A 122 -8.11 -4.44 -28.00
C GLU A 122 -7.10 -4.61 -26.86
N TYR A 123 -5.84 -4.85 -27.21
CA TYR A 123 -4.72 -4.91 -26.27
C TYR A 123 -4.54 -3.60 -25.49
N ILE A 124 -4.58 -2.47 -26.19
CA ILE A 124 -4.35 -1.14 -25.61
C ILE A 124 -5.51 -0.73 -24.71
N ALA A 125 -6.75 -1.01 -25.11
CA ALA A 125 -7.94 -0.70 -24.33
C ALA A 125 -7.99 -1.44 -22.98
N GLU A 126 -7.69 -2.75 -22.97
CA GLU A 126 -7.70 -3.53 -21.73
C GLU A 126 -6.52 -3.16 -20.80
N LEU A 127 -5.36 -2.81 -21.35
CA LEU A 127 -4.24 -2.25 -20.58
C LEU A 127 -4.60 -0.92 -19.90
N GLY A 128 -5.33 -0.03 -20.59
CA GLY A 128 -5.85 1.21 -20.01
C GLY A 128 -6.78 0.94 -18.83
N ARG A 129 -7.69 -0.03 -18.98
CA ARG A 129 -8.66 -0.42 -17.95
C ARG A 129 -8.01 -1.02 -16.69
N LEU A 130 -6.88 -1.72 -16.84
CA LEU A 130 -6.10 -2.28 -15.73
C LEU A 130 -5.27 -1.22 -14.99
N LYS A 131 -4.74 -0.20 -15.69
CA LYS A 131 -3.97 0.90 -15.08
C LYS A 131 -4.84 1.72 -14.11
N GLY A 132 -6.07 2.08 -14.48
CA GLY A 132 -6.98 2.84 -13.63
C GLY A 132 -7.39 2.14 -12.31
N LYS A 133 -7.25 0.81 -12.23
CA LYS A 133 -7.53 0.03 -11.00
C LYS A 133 -6.35 -0.03 -10.03
N LYS A 134 -5.12 0.24 -10.49
CA LYS A 134 -3.91 0.25 -9.63
C LYS A 134 -3.84 1.44 -8.68
N GLU A 135 -4.39 2.59 -9.09
CA GLU A 135 -4.22 3.86 -8.37
C GLU A 135 -5.04 3.97 -7.07
N ARG A 136 -6.05 3.11 -6.89
CA ARG A 136 -6.83 3.05 -5.63
C ARG A 136 -6.12 2.28 -4.50
N LYS A 137 -4.92 1.74 -4.75
CA LYS A 137 -4.20 0.90 -3.79
C LYS A 137 -3.25 1.75 -2.93
N CYS A 138 -3.72 2.11 -1.74
CA CYS A 138 -2.98 2.69 -0.61
C CYS A 138 -2.07 3.88 -0.98
N ASN A 139 -2.67 4.95 -1.52
CA ASN A 139 -2.13 6.31 -1.35
C ASN A 139 -2.94 7.00 -0.24
N VAL A 140 -2.60 6.73 1.02
CA VAL A 140 -3.09 7.58 2.10
C VAL A 140 -2.34 8.89 1.95
N ARG A 141 -3.05 9.93 1.48
CA ARG A 141 -2.52 11.29 1.40
C ARG A 141 -1.85 11.62 2.73
N PRO A 142 -0.64 12.20 2.77
CA PRO A 142 -0.11 12.69 4.01
C PRO A 142 -1.07 13.77 4.50
N ALA A 143 -1.73 13.53 5.65
CA ALA A 143 -2.44 14.58 6.36
C ALA A 143 -1.43 15.71 6.59
N GLY A 144 -1.83 16.91 6.18
CA GLY A 144 -0.96 18.07 6.03
C GLY A 144 0.02 18.24 7.19
N LYS A 145 1.30 18.14 6.88
CA LYS A 145 2.32 18.79 7.69
C LYS A 145 2.44 20.20 7.17
N ALA A 146 1.78 21.15 7.83
CA ALA A 146 2.29 22.51 7.82
C ALA A 146 3.70 22.44 8.42
N CYS A 147 4.72 22.56 7.57
CA CYS A 147 6.07 22.81 8.03
C CYS A 147 6.08 24.17 8.72
N ARG A 148 6.01 24.19 10.06
CA ARG A 148 6.52 25.31 10.84
C ARG A 148 8.04 25.25 10.79
N HIS A 149 8.60 25.74 9.70
CA HIS A 149 9.95 26.24 9.75
C HIS A 149 9.90 27.50 10.62
N SER A 150 10.49 27.44 11.81
CA SER A 150 11.00 28.65 12.44
C SER A 150 12.20 29.11 11.61
N HIS A 151 11.94 29.69 10.44
CA HIS A 151 12.91 30.54 9.78
C HIS A 151 12.99 31.82 10.61
N SER A 152 14.13 32.00 11.26
CA SER A 152 14.55 33.31 11.76
C SER A 152 14.50 34.30 10.59
N PRO A 153 13.79 35.43 10.72
CA PRO A 153 13.57 36.37 9.63
C PRO A 153 14.73 37.35 9.53
N THR A 154 15.77 36.98 8.80
CA THR A 154 16.73 37.97 8.30
C THR A 154 17.10 37.60 6.88
N TYR A 155 16.92 38.56 5.97
CA TYR A 155 17.26 38.52 4.55
C TYR A 155 16.14 38.09 3.59
N ALA A 156 15.06 38.88 3.58
CA ALA A 156 14.15 38.97 2.45
C ALA A 156 14.30 40.35 1.79
N LEU A 157 15.30 40.52 0.93
CA LEU A 157 15.30 41.57 -0.08
C LEU A 157 15.94 41.06 -1.36
N SER A 158 15.27 41.38 -2.46
CA SER A 158 15.71 41.31 -3.86
C SER A 158 15.49 39.98 -4.58
N TYR A 159 14.33 39.82 -5.23
CA TYR A 159 14.15 40.17 -6.66
C TYR A 159 12.73 39.75 -7.11
N ARG A 160 11.93 40.74 -7.52
CA ARG A 160 10.74 40.61 -8.37
C ARG A 160 11.18 40.72 -9.84
N HIS A 161 10.37 40.17 -10.76
CA HIS A 161 10.54 40.03 -12.23
C HIS A 161 11.12 38.67 -12.63
N LEU A 162 10.54 37.85 -13.51
CA LEU A 162 9.67 38.09 -14.65
C LEU A 162 8.58 37.02 -14.78
N ALA A 163 7.43 37.43 -15.30
CA ALA A 163 6.35 36.59 -15.76
C ALA A 163 6.58 36.14 -17.22
N GLU A 164 5.76 35.16 -17.61
CA GLU A 164 5.25 34.86 -18.97
C GLU A 164 5.87 33.74 -19.82
N ASN A 165 4.91 33.03 -20.43
CA ASN A 165 4.94 32.25 -21.67
C ASN A 165 5.33 30.77 -21.63
N SER A 166 4.33 29.89 -21.76
CA SER A 166 4.06 29.19 -23.02
C SER A 166 3.09 28.02 -22.81
N VAL A 167 1.89 28.17 -23.36
CA VAL A 167 0.90 27.10 -23.56
C VAL A 167 1.31 26.31 -24.80
N GLY A 168 1.59 25.03 -24.64
CA GLY A 168 1.84 24.10 -25.75
C GLY A 168 0.76 23.02 -25.83
N MET A 169 -0.33 23.33 -26.53
CA MET A 169 -1.30 22.33 -27.00
C MET A 169 -0.72 21.61 -28.22
N CYS A 170 -0.69 20.27 -28.21
CA CYS A 170 -0.53 19.49 -29.44
C CYS A 170 -1.85 18.78 -29.74
N ASN A 171 -2.46 19.22 -30.84
CA ASN A 171 -3.73 18.77 -31.38
C ASN A 171 -3.67 17.35 -31.96
N MET A 172 -4.82 16.69 -31.92
CA MET A 172 -5.22 15.57 -32.79
C MET A 172 -5.37 16.03 -34.25
N GLU A 173 -5.58 15.05 -35.16
CA GLU A 173 -6.07 15.13 -36.57
C GLU A 173 -4.97 14.98 -37.66
N LYS A 174 -5.06 14.15 -38.73
CA LYS A 174 -6.09 13.26 -39.30
C LYS A 174 -5.47 12.08 -40.07
N ASP A 175 -6.18 10.96 -40.10
CA ASP A 175 -6.12 9.97 -41.17
C ASP A 175 -7.08 10.35 -42.30
N THR A 176 -6.59 10.38 -43.54
CA THR A 176 -7.31 10.24 -44.82
C THR A 176 -6.20 10.20 -45.89
N GLU A 177 -6.07 9.31 -46.87
CA GLU A 177 -6.97 8.37 -47.53
C GLU A 177 -6.06 7.48 -48.40
N VAL A 178 -6.14 6.15 -48.30
CA VAL A 178 -5.43 5.23 -49.22
C VAL A 178 -6.41 4.77 -50.29
N LYS A 179 -6.18 5.22 -51.53
CA LYS A 179 -6.90 4.84 -52.75
C LYS A 179 -6.93 3.31 -52.93
N LYS A 180 -8.13 2.76 -53.14
CA LYS A 180 -8.35 1.45 -53.75
C LYS A 180 -8.20 1.57 -55.27
N ILE A 181 -7.45 0.60 -55.82
CA ILE A 181 -7.47 -0.02 -57.17
C ILE A 181 -8.03 0.84 -58.30
#